data_AF-X1AQU0-F1
#
_entry.id   AF-X1AQU0-F1
#
_cell.length_a   1.000
_cell.length_b   1.000
_cell.length_c   1.000
_cell.angle_alpha   90.00
_cell.angle_beta   90.00
_cell.angle_gamma   90.00
#
_symmetry.space_group_name_H-M   'P 1'
#
loop_
_entity.id
_entity.type
_entity.pdbx_description
1 polymer ?
#
loop_
_entity_poly.entity_id
_entity_poly.type
_entity_poly.pdbx_seq_one_letter_code
_entity_poly.pdbx_strand_id
1 'polypeptide(L)' 'MQVINVLKKADKPVFSLEITPPEKGKSIQGIFDTIDMFKEFKPHFINVTYHQQKVVYNSNVL' A
#
# COMPACT_ATOMS: atom_id res chain seq x y z
N MET A 1 12.67 3.15 -11.85
CA MET A 1 11.58 2.60 -12.69
C MET A 1 10.41 3.58 -12.64
N GLN A 2 9.75 3.87 -13.76
CA GLN A 2 8.52 4.69 -13.76
C GLN A 2 7.33 3.80 -14.12
N VAL A 3 6.22 3.91 -13.40
CA VAL A 3 5.00 3.11 -13.65
C VAL A 3 4.51 3.29 -15.08
N ILE A 4 4.57 4.52 -15.63
CA ILE A 4 4.20 4.79 -17.02
C ILE A 4 4.99 3.95 -18.03
N ASN A 5 6.26 3.66 -17.74
CA ASN A 5 7.10 2.84 -18.63
C ASN A 5 6.76 1.36 -18.52
N VAL A 6 6.31 0.88 -17.35
CA VAL A 6 5.80 -0.49 -17.18
C VAL A 6 4.55 -0.67 -18.04
N LEU A 7 3.60 0.26 -17.94
CA LEU A 7 2.34 0.21 -18.69
C LEU A 7 2.56 0.31 -20.20
N LYS A 8 3.45 1.21 -20.66
CA LYS A 8 3.76 1.37 -22.09
C LYS A 8 4.47 0.16 -22.71
N LYS A 9 5.19 -0.64 -21.92
CA LYS A 9 5.95 -1.81 -22.39
C LYS A 9 5.21 -3.13 -22.18
N ALA A 10 4.01 -3.11 -21.61
CA ALA A 10 3.28 -4.31 -21.27
C ALA A 10 2.78 -5.03 -22.53
N ASP A 11 3.26 -6.24 -22.74
CA ASP A 11 2.77 -7.21 -23.74
C ASP A 11 1.74 -8.19 -23.14
N LYS A 12 1.59 -8.15 -21.81
CA LYS A 12 0.73 -9.01 -20.99
C LYS A 12 0.00 -8.19 -19.93
N PRO A 13 -1.08 -8.72 -19.33
CA PRO A 13 -1.74 -8.07 -18.21
C PRO A 13 -0.76 -7.70 -17.09
N VAL A 14 -0.86 -6.45 -16.63
CA VAL A 14 -0.03 -5.94 -15.54
C VAL A 14 -0.71 -6.25 -14.21
N PHE A 15 -0.03 -7.03 -13.38
CA PHE A 15 -0.43 -7.28 -12.01
C PHE A 15 0.26 -6.28 -11.06
N SER A 16 -0.51 -5.68 -10.16
CA SER A 16 -0.04 -4.75 -9.13
C SER A 16 -0.81 -4.95 -7.82
N LEU A 17 -0.22 -4.54 -6.70
CA LEU A 17 -0.83 -4.60 -5.38
C LEU A 17 -1.05 -3.20 -4.82
N GLU A 18 -2.11 -3.04 -4.01
CA GLU A 18 -2.32 -1.88 -3.17
C GLU A 18 -2.46 -2.33 -1.71
N ILE A 19 -1.67 -1.73 -0.82
CA ILE A 19 -1.59 -2.08 0.59
C ILE A 19 -2.02 -0.86 1.42
N THR A 20 -2.88 -1.10 2.41
CA THR A 20 -3.24 -0.06 3.38
C THR A 20 -2.17 0.00 4.48
N PRO A 21 -1.66 1.18 4.85
CA PRO A 21 -0.64 1.27 5.88
C PRO A 21 -1.20 0.85 7.26
N PRO A 22 -0.34 0.40 8.17
CA PRO A 22 -0.76 0.10 9.54
C PRO A 22 -1.30 1.36 10.22
N GLU A 23 -2.14 1.17 11.23
CA GLU A 23 -2.56 2.28 12.09
C GLU A 23 -1.33 2.96 12.73
N LYS A 24 -1.46 4.25 13.04
CA LYS A 24 -0.40 5.01 13.69
C LYS A 24 0.01 4.32 15.00
N GLY A 25 1.31 4.11 15.17
CA GLY A 25 1.88 3.44 16.35
C GLY A 25 1.94 1.91 16.25
N LYS A 26 1.39 1.30 15.20
CA LYS A 26 1.58 -0.14 14.92
C LYS A 26 2.81 -0.39 14.05
N SER A 27 3.37 -1.59 14.16
CA SER A 27 4.55 -2.02 13.40
C SER A 27 4.27 -2.05 11.89
N ILE A 28 5.30 -1.75 11.10
CA ILE A 28 5.30 -1.89 9.65
C ILE A 28 5.34 -3.36 9.18
N GLN A 29 5.61 -4.30 10.09
CA GLN A 29 5.83 -5.72 9.78
C GLN A 29 4.69 -6.33 8.93
N GLY A 30 3.43 -5.96 9.21
CA GLY A 30 2.29 -6.46 8.43
C GLY A 30 2.33 -6.09 6.95
N ILE A 31 2.97 -4.97 6.57
CA ILE A 31 3.22 -4.66 5.16
C ILE A 31 4.24 -5.64 4.57
N PHE A 32 5.35 -5.89 5.26
CA PHE A 32 6.37 -6.83 4.78
C PHE A 32 5.82 -8.25 4.64
N ASP A 33 5.05 -8.72 5.62
CA ASP A 33 4.42 -10.04 5.58
C ASP A 33 3.46 -10.16 4.37
N THR A 34 2.72 -9.09 4.06
CA THR A 34 1.85 -9.03 2.88
C THR A 34 2.66 -9.10 1.58
N ILE A 35 3.78 -8.37 1.51
CA ILE A 35 4.67 -8.38 0.34
C ILE A 35 5.26 -9.77 0.13
N ASP A 36 5.74 -10.42 1.19
CA ASP A 36 6.33 -11.75 1.12
C ASP A 36 5.32 -12.80 0.65
N MET A 37 4.07 -12.74 1.14
CA MET A 37 2.98 -13.61 0.71
C MET A 37 2.69 -13.53 -0.79
N PHE A 38 2.79 -12.35 -1.40
CA PHE A 38 2.48 -12.15 -2.82
C PHE A 38 3.70 -12.05 -3.74
N LYS A 39 4.92 -12.18 -3.19
CA LYS A 39 6.17 -11.99 -3.94
C LYS A 39 6.30 -12.95 -5.12
N GLU A 40 5.81 -14.18 -5.01
CA GLU A 40 5.87 -15.20 -6.07
C GLU A 40 5.12 -14.78 -7.33
N PHE A 41 4.07 -13.96 -7.19
CA PHE A 41 3.28 -13.43 -8.30
C PHE A 41 3.97 -12.25 -9.01
N LYS A 42 5.13 -11.80 -8.51
CA LYS A 42 5.97 -10.74 -9.12
C LYS A 42 5.14 -9.50 -9.52
N PRO A 43 4.49 -8.82 -8.55
CA PRO A 43 3.78 -7.58 -8.85
C PRO A 43 4.73 -6.58 -9.50
N HIS A 44 4.25 -5.91 -10.55
CA HIS A 44 5.06 -4.94 -11.29
C HIS A 44 5.32 -3.67 -10.47
N PHE A 45 4.38 -3.32 -9.59
CA PHE A 45 4.51 -2.25 -8.61
C PHE A 45 3.54 -2.49 -7.45
N ILE A 46 3.85 -1.84 -6.32
CA ILE A 46 3.08 -1.89 -5.09
C ILE A 46 2.77 -0.45 -4.67
N ASN A 47 1.50 -0.15 -4.45
CA ASN A 47 1.06 1.11 -3.88
C ASN A 47 0.83 0.94 -2.38
N VAL A 48 1.19 1.97 -1.61
CA VAL A 48 0.77 2.09 -0.21
C VAL A 48 -0.16 3.30 -0.13
N THR A 49 -1.39 3.10 0.34
CA THR A 49 -2.36 4.20 0.43
C THR A 49 -1.95 5.20 1.50
N TYR A 50 -2.54 6.40 1.42
CA TYR A 50 -2.36 7.43 2.43
C TYR A 50 -3.65 7.62 3.22
N HIS A 51 -3.58 7.48 4.55
CA HIS A 51 -4.66 7.89 5.42
C HIS A 51 -4.61 9.39 5.67
N GLN A 52 -5.63 10.11 5.20
CA GLN A 52 -5.84 11.51 5.58
C GLN A 52 -5.97 11.62 7.10
N GLN A 53 -5.34 12.64 7.68
CA GLN A 53 -5.35 12.87 9.12
C GLN A 53 -6.78 13.18 9.57
N LYS A 54 -7.40 12.28 10.34
CA LYS A 54 -8.70 12.56 10.97
C LYS A 54 -8.50 13.53 12.13
N VAL A 55 -9.27 14.61 12.15
CA VAL A 55 -9.40 15.47 13.33
C VAL A 55 -10.28 14.70 14.32
N VAL A 56 -9.68 14.25 15.43
CA VAL A 56 -10.43 13.62 16.52
C VAL A 56 -10.88 14.73 17.46
N TYR A 57 -12.17 15.05 17.46
CA TYR A 57 -12.76 15.93 18.46
C TYR A 57 -13.05 15.10 19.72
N ASN A 58 -12.26 15.30 20.78
CA ASN A 58 -12.58 14.75 22.09
C ASN A 58 -13.69 15.57 22.74
N SER A 59 -14.91 15.06 22.74
CA SER A 59 -16.00 15.60 23.56
C SER A 59 -15.88 15.07 25.00
N ASN A 60 -14.78 15.39 25.69
CA ASN A 60 -14.79 15.39 27.14
C ASN A 60 -15.33 16.75 27.57
N VAL A 61 -16.65 16.88 27.53
CA VAL A 61 -17.36 17.93 28.27
C VAL A 61 -17.54 17.39 29.69
N LEU A 62 -17.19 18.25 30.64
CA LEU A 62 -17.12 18.09 32.10
C LEU A 62 -18.14 17.15 32.74
#